data_AF-A0A7K9DLZ6-F1
#
_entry.id   AF-A0A7K9DLZ6-F1
#
_cell.length_a   1.000
_cell.length_b   1.000
_cell.length_c   1.000
_cell.angle_alpha   90.00
_cell.angle_beta   90.00
_cell.angle_gamma   90.00
#
_symmetry.space_group_name_H-M   'P 1'
#
loop_
_entity.id
_entity.type
_entity.pdbx_description
1 polymer ?
#
loop_
_entity_poly.entity_id
_entity_poly.type
_entity_poly.pdbx_seq_one_letter_code
_entity_poly.pdbx_strand_id
1 'polypeptide(L)'
;REAPKGAHYLSKSLDDALALLDSPVLKSKVDMVWIVGGTSVYKAAMEKPINHRLFVTRILQEFESDTFFPEIDYKDYRLLTEYPGVPTDIQEENGIQYKFEVYEKAVSAQ
;
A
#
# COMPACT_ATOMS: atom_id res chain seq x y z
N ARG A 1 -0.16 -24.20 -10.48
CA ARG A 1 -1.39 -23.37 -10.42
C ARG A 1 -1.20 -22.27 -11.45
N GLU A 2 -2.19 -22.05 -12.29
CA GLU A 2 -2.17 -21.00 -13.32
C GLU A 2 -2.81 -19.72 -12.78
N ALA A 3 -2.52 -18.59 -13.42
CA ALA A 3 -3.14 -17.33 -13.07
C ALA A 3 -4.67 -17.40 -13.29
N PRO A 4 -5.49 -16.84 -12.37
CA PRO A 4 -6.93 -16.72 -12.58
C PRO A 4 -7.25 -15.97 -13.88
N LYS A 5 -8.44 -16.22 -14.44
CA LYS A 5 -8.89 -15.54 -15.67
C LYS A 5 -8.85 -14.01 -15.49
N GLY A 6 -8.12 -13.33 -16.38
CA GLY A 6 -7.95 -11.87 -16.36
C GLY A 6 -6.73 -11.38 -15.57
N ALA A 7 -6.10 -12.22 -14.75
CA ALA A 7 -4.84 -11.89 -14.10
C ALA A 7 -3.66 -12.17 -15.04
N HIS A 8 -2.72 -11.24 -15.13
CA HIS A 8 -1.51 -11.41 -15.96
C HIS A 8 -0.53 -12.43 -15.36
N TYR A 9 -0.43 -12.47 -14.03
CA TYR A 9 0.56 -13.27 -13.31
C TYR A 9 -0.04 -13.85 -12.02
N LEU A 10 0.57 -14.93 -11.52
CA LEU A 10 0.29 -15.52 -10.22
C LEU A 10 1.60 -15.85 -9.51
N SER A 11 1.77 -15.33 -8.31
CA SER A 11 2.88 -15.64 -7.40
C SER A 11 2.34 -16.24 -6.10
N LYS A 12 3.12 -17.11 -5.45
CA LYS A 12 2.69 -17.81 -4.22
C LYS A 12 2.96 -17.02 -2.95
N SER A 13 3.77 -15.97 -3.04
CA SER A 13 4.15 -15.08 -1.96
C SER A 13 4.43 -13.68 -2.51
N LEU A 14 4.51 -12.68 -1.61
CA LEU A 14 4.95 -11.33 -1.98
C LEU A 14 6.40 -11.34 -2.48
N ASP A 15 7.27 -12.14 -1.88
CA ASP A 15 8.67 -12.28 -2.32
C ASP A 15 8.78 -12.82 -3.75
N ASP A 16 8.01 -13.84 -4.10
CA ASP A 16 7.96 -14.38 -5.46
C ASP A 16 7.43 -13.34 -6.45
N ALA A 17 6.48 -12.50 -6.04
CA ALA A 17 5.96 -11.41 -6.88
C ALA A 17 7.02 -10.33 -7.12
N LEU A 18 7.73 -9.91 -6.09
CA LEU A 18 8.81 -8.93 -6.20
C LEU A 18 9.97 -9.46 -7.07
N ALA A 19 10.37 -10.72 -6.89
CA ALA A 19 11.38 -11.36 -7.73
C ALA A 19 10.95 -11.46 -9.21
N LEU A 20 9.65 -11.71 -9.46
CA LEU A 20 9.11 -11.72 -10.81
C LEU A 20 9.16 -10.32 -11.46
N LEU A 21 8.88 -9.27 -10.70
CA LEU A 21 8.96 -7.87 -11.16
C LEU A 21 10.40 -7.47 -11.53
N ASP A 22 11.40 -8.04 -10.85
CA ASP A 22 12.82 -7.86 -11.18
C ASP A 22 13.28 -8.61 -12.43
N SER A 23 12.45 -9.48 -13.02
CA SER A 23 12.79 -10.19 -14.25
C SER A 23 13.01 -9.23 -15.44
N PRO A 24 13.89 -9.55 -16.40
CA PRO A 24 14.18 -8.66 -17.54
C PRO A 24 12.94 -8.25 -18.35
N VAL A 25 11.92 -9.11 -18.39
CA VAL A 25 10.68 -8.88 -19.13
C VAL A 25 9.81 -7.83 -18.46
N LEU A 26 9.74 -7.82 -17.12
CA LEU A 26 8.87 -6.90 -16.37
C LEU A 26 9.59 -5.63 -15.93
N LYS A 27 10.89 -5.72 -15.64
CA LYS A 27 11.71 -4.58 -15.20
C LYS A 27 11.71 -3.41 -16.18
N SER A 28 11.50 -3.67 -17.47
CA SER A 28 11.39 -2.63 -18.52
C SER A 28 9.97 -2.11 -18.76
N LYS A 29 8.96 -2.71 -18.13
CA LYS A 29 7.53 -2.42 -18.34
C LYS A 29 6.85 -1.84 -17.11
N VAL A 30 7.38 -2.11 -15.93
CA VAL A 30 6.80 -1.70 -14.66
C VAL A 30 7.58 -0.51 -14.12
N ASP A 31 6.85 0.55 -13.81
CA ASP A 31 7.36 1.74 -13.14
C ASP A 31 7.10 1.66 -11.63
N MET A 32 5.84 1.84 -11.23
CA MET A 32 5.42 1.77 -9.83
C MET A 32 4.71 0.45 -9.49
N VAL A 33 5.06 -0.10 -8.33
CA VAL A 33 4.40 -1.27 -7.75
C VAL A 33 3.46 -0.81 -6.63
N TRP A 34 2.18 -1.11 -6.77
CA TRP A 34 1.16 -0.79 -5.78
C TRP A 34 0.64 -2.06 -5.12
N ILE A 35 0.73 -2.11 -3.79
CA ILE A 35 0.06 -3.13 -2.99
C ILE A 35 -1.35 -2.64 -2.69
N VAL A 36 -2.35 -3.35 -3.21
CA VAL A 36 -3.78 -2.96 -3.12
C VAL A 36 -4.60 -3.84 -2.16
N GLY A 37 -3.93 -4.66 -1.35
CA GLY A 37 -4.52 -5.48 -0.28
C GLY A 37 -4.51 -7.00 -0.53
N GLY A 38 -5.09 -7.81 0.35
CA GLY A 38 -5.75 -7.47 1.62
C GLY A 38 -4.81 -7.43 2.84
N THR A 39 -5.35 -7.56 4.06
CA THR A 39 -4.61 -7.40 5.35
C THR A 39 -3.29 -8.16 5.42
N SER A 40 -3.26 -9.42 4.97
CA SER A 40 -2.06 -10.26 4.99
C SER A 40 -0.96 -9.75 4.06
N VAL A 41 -1.34 -9.20 2.91
CA VAL A 41 -0.41 -8.65 1.91
C VAL A 41 0.12 -7.29 2.39
N TYR A 42 -0.74 -6.45 2.98
CA TYR A 42 -0.31 -5.20 3.62
C TYR A 42 0.71 -5.45 4.72
N LYS A 43 0.42 -6.40 5.63
CA LYS A 43 1.34 -6.78 6.70
C LYS A 43 2.70 -7.23 6.14
N ALA A 44 2.68 -8.16 5.18
CA ALA A 44 3.91 -8.66 4.57
C ALA A 44 4.73 -7.57 3.86
N ALA A 45 4.07 -6.57 3.26
CA ALA A 45 4.74 -5.43 2.63
C ALA A 45 5.34 -4.47 3.67
N MET A 46 4.58 -4.14 4.72
CA MET A 46 5.01 -3.22 5.79
C MET A 46 6.22 -3.76 6.57
N GLU A 47 6.33 -5.08 6.72
CA GLU A 47 7.46 -5.76 7.37
C GLU A 47 8.74 -5.77 6.52
N LYS A 48 8.66 -5.50 5.20
CA LYS A 48 9.84 -5.52 4.33
C LYS A 48 10.79 -4.36 4.62
N PRO A 49 12.11 -4.58 4.61
CA PRO A 49 13.13 -3.54 4.80
C PRO A 49 13.36 -2.75 3.49
N ILE A 50 12.30 -2.40 2.78
CA ILE A 50 12.34 -1.60 1.55
C ILE A 50 11.64 -0.27 1.82
N ASN A 51 12.15 0.81 1.22
CA ASN A 51 11.48 2.09 1.28
C ASN A 51 10.14 2.01 0.53
N HIS A 52 9.05 2.40 1.18
CA HIS A 52 7.73 2.45 0.58
C HIS A 52 6.85 3.47 1.30
N ARG A 53 5.71 3.77 0.69
CA ARG A 53 4.72 4.72 1.21
C ARG A 53 3.39 4.01 1.43
N LEU A 54 2.65 4.47 2.45
CA LEU A 54 1.27 4.09 2.68
C LEU A 54 0.39 5.27 2.25
N PHE A 55 -0.42 5.07 1.21
CA PHE A 55 -1.46 6.01 0.82
C PHE A 55 -2.76 5.58 1.49
N VAL A 56 -3.13 6.28 2.55
CA VAL A 56 -4.22 5.90 3.45
C VAL A 56 -5.39 6.86 3.25
N THR A 57 -6.54 6.33 2.85
CA THR A 57 -7.80 7.07 2.94
C THR A 57 -8.37 6.86 4.32
N ARG A 58 -8.38 7.90 5.16
CA ARG A 58 -8.98 7.86 6.49
C ARG A 58 -10.46 8.13 6.37
N ILE A 59 -11.27 7.09 6.49
CA ILE A 59 -12.72 7.23 6.61
C ILE A 59 -13.03 7.73 8.03
N LEU A 60 -13.69 8.87 8.15
CA LEU A 60 -13.99 9.55 9.43
C LEU A 60 -15.30 9.07 10.04
N GLN A 61 -15.55 7.76 9.92
CA GLN A 61 -16.75 7.08 10.40
C GLN A 61 -16.41 5.62 10.70
N GLU A 62 -17.09 5.03 11.68
CA GLU A 62 -16.96 3.62 12.03
C GLU A 62 -17.92 2.75 11.20
N PHE A 63 -17.43 1.59 10.77
CA PHE A 63 -18.19 0.58 10.05
C PHE A 63 -17.90 -0.81 10.65
N GLU A 64 -18.91 -1.67 10.71
CA GLU A 64 -18.71 -3.07 11.06
C GLU A 64 -17.76 -3.72 10.04
N SER A 65 -16.72 -4.38 10.52
CA SER A 65 -15.65 -4.93 9.70
C SER A 65 -15.17 -6.28 10.26
N ASP A 66 -14.89 -7.24 9.38
CA ASP A 66 -14.32 -8.54 9.73
C ASP A 66 -12.80 -8.59 9.61
N THR A 67 -12.22 -7.57 8.95
CA THR A 67 -10.83 -7.49 8.56
C THR A 67 -10.32 -6.08 8.78
N PHE A 68 -9.11 -5.95 9.34
CA PHE A 68 -8.53 -4.66 9.72
C PHE A 68 -7.19 -4.45 9.02
N PHE A 69 -6.86 -3.18 8.76
CA PHE A 69 -5.53 -2.78 8.30
C PHE A 69 -4.51 -2.97 9.45
N PRO A 70 -3.27 -3.39 9.18
CA PRO A 70 -2.23 -3.47 10.21
C PRO A 70 -1.98 -2.12 10.88
N GLU A 71 -1.60 -2.12 12.15
CA GLU A 71 -1.26 -0.86 12.85
C GLU A 71 -0.07 -0.16 12.18
N ILE A 72 -0.17 1.15 12.01
CA ILE A 72 0.91 1.99 11.49
C ILE A 72 1.77 2.42 12.67
N ASP A 73 2.97 1.85 12.81
CA ASP A 73 3.92 2.28 13.84
C ASP A 73 4.53 3.63 13.45
N TYR A 74 4.18 4.69 14.17
CA TYR A 74 4.67 6.04 13.91
C TYR A 74 6.17 6.24 14.22
N LYS A 75 6.84 5.23 14.78
CA LYS A 75 8.32 5.19 14.84
C LYS A 75 8.93 4.85 13.49
N ASP A 76 8.26 3.99 12.74
CA ASP A 76 8.69 3.51 11.42
C ASP A 76 8.09 4.34 10.29
N TYR A 77 6.97 5.03 10.52
CA TYR A 77 6.25 5.77 9.49
C TYR A 77 6.04 7.23 9.88
N ARG A 78 6.48 8.13 9.00
CA ARG A 78 6.25 9.57 9.13
C ARG A 78 5.09 9.99 8.24
N LEU A 79 4.09 10.65 8.82
CA LEU A 79 3.05 11.34 8.05
C LEU A 79 3.66 12.54 7.32
N LEU A 80 3.43 12.61 6.01
CA LEU A 80 3.83 13.76 5.19
C LEU A 80 2.77 14.87 5.33
N THR A 81 3.23 16.11 5.41
CA THR A 81 2.35 17.29 5.47
C THR A 81 1.58 17.48 4.15
N GLU A 82 2.23 17.16 3.03
CA GLU A 82 1.65 17.21 1.69
C GLU A 82 2.32 16.17 0.78
N TYR A 83 1.64 15.78 -0.28
CA TYR A 83 2.20 14.96 -1.36
C TYR A 83 1.65 15.46 -2.70
N PRO A 84 2.49 15.60 -3.75
CA PRO A 84 2.03 16.13 -5.03
C PRO A 84 0.82 15.37 -5.60
N GLY A 85 -0.25 16.10 -5.89
CA GLY A 85 -1.49 15.53 -6.44
C GLY A 85 -2.43 14.87 -5.42
N VAL A 86 -2.13 14.95 -4.12
CA VAL A 86 -3.00 14.45 -3.04
C VAL A 86 -3.59 15.64 -2.28
N PRO A 87 -4.93 15.82 -2.24
CA PRO A 87 -5.54 16.94 -1.54
C PRO A 87 -5.47 16.75 -0.02
N THR A 88 -5.26 17.84 0.70
CA THR A 88 -5.14 17.87 2.17
C THR A 88 -6.45 18.12 2.89
N ASP A 89 -7.44 18.68 2.19
CA ASP A 89 -8.75 19.00 2.78
C ASP A 89 -9.59 17.74 2.99
N ILE A 90 -10.56 17.83 3.91
CA ILE A 90 -11.58 16.80 4.09
C ILE A 90 -12.45 16.74 2.82
N GLN A 91 -12.66 15.53 2.34
CA GLN A 91 -13.57 15.19 1.25
C GLN A 91 -14.86 14.61 1.84
N GLU A 92 -15.96 14.70 1.11
CA GLU A 92 -17.24 14.11 1.51
C GLU A 92 -17.94 13.52 0.29
N GLU A 93 -18.40 12.27 0.42
CA GLU A 93 -19.22 11.62 -0.60
C GLU A 93 -20.32 10.80 0.09
N ASN A 94 -21.57 10.97 -0.34
CA ASN A 94 -22.73 10.29 0.24
C ASN A 94 -22.85 10.47 1.78
N GLY A 95 -22.46 11.64 2.29
CA GLY A 95 -22.46 11.94 3.72
C GLY A 95 -21.34 11.29 4.53
N ILE A 96 -20.39 10.61 3.87
CA ILE A 96 -19.22 10.00 4.49
C ILE A 96 -18.03 10.92 4.28
N GLN A 97 -17.49 11.43 5.38
CA GLN A 97 -16.28 12.26 5.35
C GLN A 97 -15.03 11.39 5.35
N TYR A 98 -14.03 11.79 4.57
CA TYR A 98 -12.73 11.14 4.53
C TYR A 98 -11.62 12.13 4.21
N LYS A 99 -10.37 11.75 4.50
CA LYS A 99 -9.18 12.52 4.09
C LYS A 99 -8.09 11.59 3.58
N PHE A 100 -7.19 12.13 2.77
CA PHE A 100 -6.03 11.41 2.28
C PHE A 100 -4.81 11.72 3.14
N GLU A 101 -4.10 10.67 3.53
CA GLU A 101 -2.84 10.76 4.25
C GLU A 101 -1.79 9.95 3.51
N VAL A 102 -0.56 10.48 3.44
CA VAL A 102 0.58 9.77 2.88
C VAL A 102 1.61 9.59 3.97
N TYR A 103 1.89 8.34 4.30
CA TYR A 103 2.96 7.97 5.22
C TYR A 103 4.17 7.49 4.44
N GLU A 104 5.36 7.89 4.87
CA GLU A 104 6.63 7.42 4.32
C GLU A 104 7.37 6.61 5.37
N LYS A 105 7.83 5.40 5.01
CA LYS A 105 8.62 4.58 5.92
C LYS A 105 9.98 5.25 6.15
N ALA A 106 10.27 5.59 7.40
CA ALA A 106 11.58 6.05 7.83
C ALA A 106 12.56 4.89 7.70
N VAL A 107 13.41 4.92 6.67
CA VAL A 107 14.53 3.98 6.58
C VAL A 107 15.61 4.50 7.53
N SER A 108 15.79 3.82 8.66
CA SER A 108 16.99 4.02 9.48
C SER A 108 18.22 3.77 8.59
N ALA A 109 19.07 4.78 8.43
CA ALA A 109 20.37 4.58 7.80
C ALA A 109 21.14 3.56 8.65
N GLN A 110 21.47 2.40 8.05
CA GLN A 110 22.50 1.52 8.59
C GLN A 110 23.88 2.10 8.28
#